data_AF-A0A940PCG2-F1
#
_entry.id   AF-A0A940PCG2-F1
#
_cell.length_a   1.000
_cell.length_b   1.000
_cell.length_c   1.000
_cell.angle_alpha   90.00
_cell.angle_beta   90.00
_cell.angle_gamma   90.00
#
_symmetry.space_group_name_H-M   'P 1'
#
loop_
_entity.id
_entity.type
_entity.pdbx_description
1 polymer ?
#
loop_
_entity_poly.entity_id
_entity_poly.type
_entity_poly.pdbx_seq_one_letter_code
_entity_poly.pdbx_strand_id
1 'polypeptide(L)'
;MNSQLLFPYGDWNRKTAAQIVEIIHDTGLGPNRYSRSIGGRRAAAGLSNGFAASGVIRVFIGHSGGGVAAAHASRILLQDNVHDPRHYIVQIGSPKCALIPEDRTQALYIRFGEHGRRTDPVTRMGSWGGWEKAGRGWRWNSEKYAPAYRVSLSLIGGHADYFRRNDPFVSEDGKSNLDKTTDCIGLWLLEKINAV
;
A
#
# COMPACT_ATOMS: atom_id res chain seq x y z
N MET A 1 10.27 -18.33 4.74
CA MET A 1 9.65 -17.00 4.57
C MET A 1 10.47 -16.02 5.39
N ASN A 2 11.13 -15.05 4.75
CA ASN A 2 11.87 -14.00 5.46
C ASN A 2 10.99 -12.76 5.52
N SER A 3 10.66 -12.28 6.72
CA SER A 3 9.91 -11.04 6.93
C SER A 3 10.72 -10.10 7.82
N GLN A 4 10.63 -8.80 7.56
CA GLN A 4 11.31 -7.76 8.32
C GLN A 4 10.37 -6.58 8.52
N LEU A 5 10.27 -6.11 9.76
CA LEU A 5 9.52 -4.89 10.09
C LEU A 5 10.40 -3.66 9.81
N LEU A 6 9.88 -2.70 9.07
CA LEU A 6 10.58 -1.48 8.69
C LEU A 6 9.75 -0.25 9.07
N PHE A 7 10.45 0.81 9.49
CA PHE A 7 9.87 2.11 9.83
C PHE A 7 10.40 3.20 8.89
N PRO A 8 9.97 3.22 7.60
CA PRO A 8 10.61 4.03 6.56
C PRO A 8 10.55 5.55 6.79
N TYR A 9 9.61 6.04 7.60
CA TYR A 9 9.50 7.46 7.97
C TYR A 9 10.00 7.75 9.39
N GLY A 10 10.40 6.72 10.13
CA GLY A 10 10.80 6.81 11.54
C GLY A 10 9.85 6.08 12.47
N ASP A 11 10.32 5.89 13.70
CA ASP A 11 9.58 5.36 14.83
C ASP A 11 9.13 6.50 15.76
N TRP A 12 8.65 6.16 16.95
CA TRP A 12 8.21 7.13 17.97
C TRP A 12 9.32 8.06 18.48
N ASN A 13 10.59 7.80 18.14
CA ASN A 13 11.73 8.62 18.57
C ASN A 13 12.00 9.81 17.63
N ARG A 14 11.40 9.86 16.43
CA ARG A 14 11.51 11.00 15.50
C ARG A 14 10.31 11.94 15.59
N LYS A 15 10.56 13.24 15.39
CA LYS A 15 9.51 14.28 15.34
C LYS A 15 8.42 13.92 14.33
N THR A 16 7.19 13.68 14.80
CA THR A 16 6.03 13.27 13.99
C THR A 16 5.76 14.20 12.80
N ALA A 17 5.93 15.52 12.99
CA ALA A 17 5.75 16.49 11.91
C ALA A 17 6.68 16.26 10.71
N ALA A 18 7.95 15.91 10.96
CA ALA A 18 8.90 15.60 9.89
C ALA A 18 8.48 14.33 9.13
N GLN A 19 7.98 13.32 9.84
CA GLN A 19 7.48 12.09 9.21
C GLN A 19 6.27 12.38 8.31
N ILE A 20 5.35 13.24 8.76
CA ILE A 20 4.18 13.65 7.97
C ILE A 20 4.60 14.38 6.70
N VAL A 21 5.57 15.31 6.77
CA VAL A 21 6.08 16.01 5.58
C VAL A 21 6.72 15.04 4.59
N GLU A 22 7.51 14.08 5.07
CA GLU A 22 8.11 13.03 4.22
C GLU A 22 7.04 12.16 3.54
N ILE A 23 5.96 11.81 4.26
CA ILE A 23 4.82 11.06 3.69
C ILE A 23 4.11 11.90 2.62
N ILE A 24 3.80 13.18 2.91
CA ILE A 24 3.13 14.07 1.95
C ILE A 24 3.97 14.22 0.67
N HIS A 25 5.28 14.42 0.81
CA HIS A 25 6.20 14.46 -0.32
C HIS A 25 6.06 13.20 -1.18
N ASP A 26 6.13 12.01 -0.57
CA ASP A 26 6.08 10.75 -1.29
C ASP A 26 4.70 10.51 -1.95
N THR A 27 3.60 10.88 -1.29
CA THR A 27 2.26 10.77 -1.90
C THR A 27 2.05 11.68 -3.12
N GLY A 28 2.79 12.79 -3.19
CA GLY A 28 2.74 13.73 -4.30
C GLY A 28 3.59 13.31 -5.50
N LEU A 29 4.35 12.21 -5.40
CA LEU A 29 5.16 11.73 -6.51
C LEU A 29 4.28 11.12 -7.60
N GLY A 30 4.53 11.53 -8.83
CA GLY A 30 3.97 10.87 -10.01
C GLY A 30 4.47 9.43 -10.14
N PRO A 31 3.78 8.60 -10.94
CA PRO A 31 4.03 7.16 -11.02
C PRO A 31 5.49 6.82 -11.39
N ASN A 32 6.13 7.61 -12.25
CA ASN A 32 7.51 7.38 -12.70
C ASN A 32 8.58 8.08 -11.85
N ARG A 33 8.19 8.66 -10.70
CA ARG A 33 9.11 9.38 -9.79
C ARG A 33 9.40 8.60 -8.51
N TYR A 34 9.12 7.30 -8.49
CA TYR A 34 9.29 6.45 -7.30
C TYR A 34 10.71 6.45 -6.73
N SER A 35 11.75 6.62 -7.56
CA SER A 35 13.15 6.71 -7.12
C SER A 35 13.43 7.92 -6.23
N ARG A 36 12.57 8.94 -6.25
CA ARG A 36 12.66 10.12 -5.38
C ARG A 36 12.02 9.92 -4.01
N SER A 37 11.28 8.83 -3.82
CA SER A 37 10.59 8.52 -2.57
C SER A 37 11.58 8.41 -1.41
N ILE A 38 11.32 9.16 -0.34
CA ILE A 38 12.12 9.13 0.88
C ILE A 38 11.89 7.81 1.60
N GLY A 39 10.63 7.46 1.85
CA GLY A 39 10.25 6.23 2.53
C GLY A 39 10.56 4.98 1.69
N GLY A 40 10.29 5.04 0.38
CA GLY A 40 10.58 3.96 -0.57
C GLY A 40 12.06 3.63 -0.64
N ARG A 41 12.95 4.63 -0.72
CA ARG A 41 14.40 4.39 -0.71
C ARG A 41 14.88 3.79 0.62
N ARG A 42 14.37 4.27 1.75
CA ARG A 42 14.73 3.73 3.07
C ARG A 42 14.23 2.29 3.24
N ALA A 43 13.01 2.00 2.80
CA ALA A 43 12.47 0.63 2.80
C ALA A 43 13.27 -0.29 1.87
N ALA A 44 13.61 0.16 0.66
CA ALA A 44 14.43 -0.60 -0.28
C ALA A 44 15.84 -0.89 0.28
N ALA A 45 16.48 0.10 0.90
CA ALA A 45 17.78 -0.07 1.56
C ALA A 45 17.71 -1.05 2.74
N GLY A 46 16.58 -1.09 3.46
CA GLY A 46 16.37 -2.08 4.53
C GLY A 46 16.28 -3.52 4.01
N LEU A 47 15.84 -3.72 2.76
CA LEU A 47 15.60 -5.03 2.15
C LEU A 47 16.74 -5.51 1.23
N SER A 48 17.68 -4.64 0.86
CA SER A 48 18.69 -4.92 -0.18
C SER A 48 19.59 -6.13 0.15
N ASN A 49 19.78 -6.47 1.43
CA ASN A 49 20.61 -7.60 1.86
C ASN A 49 19.96 -8.99 1.66
N GLY A 50 18.71 -9.09 1.19
CA GLY A 50 18.02 -10.37 0.99
C GLY A 50 17.16 -10.48 -0.28
N PHE A 51 17.13 -9.43 -1.11
CA PHE A 51 16.17 -9.31 -2.21
C PHE A 51 16.63 -9.94 -3.54
N ALA A 52 17.91 -10.27 -3.67
CA ALA A 52 18.56 -10.64 -4.94
C ALA A 52 18.17 -12.02 -5.51
N ALA A 53 17.39 -12.84 -4.80
CA ALA A 53 16.96 -14.13 -5.32
C ALA A 53 15.98 -13.94 -6.49
N SER A 54 16.34 -14.40 -7.70
CA SER A 54 15.42 -14.46 -8.84
C SER A 54 14.40 -15.58 -8.65
N GLY A 55 13.24 -15.46 -9.30
CA GLY A 55 12.20 -16.51 -9.31
C GLY A 55 11.35 -16.64 -8.04
N VAL A 56 11.57 -15.81 -7.03
CA VAL A 56 10.78 -15.81 -5.79
C VAL A 56 9.58 -14.86 -5.87
N ILE A 57 8.49 -15.24 -5.18
CA ILE A 57 7.33 -14.36 -4.99
C ILE A 57 7.68 -13.30 -3.95
N ARG A 58 7.39 -12.04 -4.28
CA ARG A 58 7.71 -10.89 -3.43
C ARG A 58 6.43 -10.17 -3.03
N VAL A 59 6.25 -9.97 -1.74
CA VAL A 59 5.04 -9.30 -1.21
C VAL A 59 5.47 -8.09 -0.40
N PHE A 60 4.99 -6.92 -0.80
CA PHE A 60 5.24 -5.64 -0.15
C PHE A 60 3.99 -5.21 0.59
N ILE A 61 3.98 -5.31 1.92
CA ILE A 61 2.81 -4.96 2.74
C ILE A 61 3.15 -3.72 3.57
N GLY A 62 2.29 -2.71 3.51
CA GLY A 62 2.48 -1.49 4.28
C GLY A 62 1.16 -0.89 4.78
N HIS A 63 1.17 -0.46 6.04
CA HIS A 63 0.06 0.27 6.66
C HIS A 63 0.34 1.77 6.72
N SER A 64 -0.70 2.60 6.56
CA SER A 64 -0.60 4.05 6.59
C SER A 64 0.48 4.56 5.61
N GLY A 65 1.35 5.50 6.00
CA GLY A 65 2.49 5.92 5.18
C GLY A 65 3.38 4.76 4.72
N GLY A 66 3.49 3.68 5.49
CA GLY A 66 4.20 2.47 5.10
C GLY A 66 3.67 1.84 3.81
N GLY A 67 2.38 1.99 3.50
CA GLY A 67 1.80 1.54 2.22
C GLY A 67 2.32 2.32 1.01
N VAL A 68 2.60 3.61 1.18
CA VAL A 68 3.26 4.45 0.16
C VAL A 68 4.71 4.00 -0.01
N ALA A 69 5.44 3.82 1.10
CA ALA A 69 6.82 3.36 1.05
C ALA A 69 6.95 1.96 0.42
N ALA A 70 6.05 1.04 0.75
CA ALA A 70 6.02 -0.30 0.18
C ALA A 70 5.84 -0.28 -1.35
N ALA A 71 4.88 0.52 -1.84
CA ALA A 71 4.66 0.69 -3.28
C ALA A 71 5.91 1.22 -3.99
N HIS A 72 6.52 2.30 -3.50
CA HIS A 72 7.72 2.88 -4.10
C HIS A 72 8.96 1.98 -3.96
N ALA A 73 9.14 1.32 -2.82
CA ALA A 73 10.25 0.38 -2.59
C ALA A 73 10.17 -0.81 -3.56
N SER A 74 8.97 -1.31 -3.85
CA SER A 74 8.80 -2.38 -4.83
C SER A 74 9.42 -2.02 -6.18
N ARG A 75 9.25 -0.77 -6.64
CA ARG A 75 9.79 -0.30 -7.92
C ARG A 75 11.26 0.00 -7.90
N ILE A 76 11.78 0.50 -6.79
CA ILE A 76 13.22 0.69 -6.62
C ILE A 76 13.93 -0.67 -6.71
N LEU A 77 13.39 -1.69 -6.05
CA LEU A 77 14.02 -3.02 -6.01
C LEU A 77 13.78 -3.85 -7.28
N LEU A 78 12.72 -3.58 -8.03
CA LEU A 78 12.38 -4.28 -9.28
C LEU A 78 12.72 -3.45 -10.53
N GLN A 79 13.52 -2.38 -10.40
CA GLN A 79 13.86 -1.50 -11.52
C GLN A 79 14.52 -2.25 -12.71
N ASP A 80 15.27 -3.31 -12.43
CA ASP A 80 15.93 -4.14 -13.46
C ASP A 80 15.03 -5.28 -13.96
N ASN A 81 13.86 -5.46 -13.34
CA ASN A 81 12.88 -6.52 -13.64
C ASN A 81 11.45 -5.96 -13.61
N VAL A 82 11.22 -4.82 -14.29
CA VAL A 82 9.96 -4.06 -14.24
C VAL A 82 8.73 -4.90 -14.62
N HIS A 83 8.93 -5.96 -15.41
CA HIS A 83 7.88 -6.86 -15.87
C HIS A 83 7.76 -8.17 -15.08
N ASP A 84 8.46 -8.34 -13.96
CA ASP A 84 8.33 -9.54 -13.13
C ASP A 84 6.89 -9.66 -12.61
N PRO A 85 6.09 -10.67 -13.02
CA PRO A 85 4.71 -10.80 -12.59
C PRO A 85 4.58 -11.33 -11.16
N ARG A 86 5.68 -11.72 -10.50
CA ARG A 86 5.67 -12.35 -9.17
C ARG A 86 5.97 -11.36 -8.05
N HIS A 87 5.46 -10.14 -8.18
CA HIS A 87 5.47 -9.15 -7.11
C HIS A 87 4.05 -8.71 -6.79
N TYR A 88 3.77 -8.43 -5.52
CA TYR A 88 2.47 -8.01 -5.05
C TYR A 88 2.62 -6.88 -4.03
N ILE A 89 1.75 -5.88 -4.13
CA ILE A 89 1.75 -4.68 -3.30
C ILE A 89 0.44 -4.64 -2.51
N VAL A 90 0.52 -4.50 -1.19
CA VAL A 90 -0.63 -4.41 -0.30
C VAL A 90 -0.53 -3.12 0.50
N GLN A 91 -1.49 -2.23 0.27
CA GLN A 91 -1.60 -0.94 0.94
C GLN A 91 -2.80 -0.95 1.89
N ILE A 92 -2.57 -0.77 3.19
CA ILE A 92 -3.60 -0.92 4.25
C ILE A 92 -3.80 0.43 4.93
N GLY A 93 -4.98 1.03 4.83
CA GLY A 93 -5.25 2.36 5.39
C GLY A 93 -4.29 3.45 4.89
N SER A 94 -3.62 3.21 3.76
CA SER A 94 -2.54 4.08 3.25
C SER A 94 -3.09 5.37 2.67
N PRO A 95 -2.35 6.49 2.69
CA PRO A 95 -2.57 7.56 1.71
C PRO A 95 -2.52 7.01 0.28
N LYS A 96 -3.18 7.71 -0.64
CA LYS A 96 -3.15 7.37 -2.06
C LYS A 96 -1.83 7.83 -2.67
N CYS A 97 -1.13 6.93 -3.35
CA CYS A 97 0.01 7.24 -4.21
C CYS A 97 -0.21 6.63 -5.59
N ALA A 98 0.23 7.33 -6.64
CA ALA A 98 0.10 6.84 -8.01
C ALA A 98 1.02 5.63 -8.22
N LEU A 99 0.45 4.50 -8.66
CA LEU A 99 1.22 3.35 -9.11
C LEU A 99 1.62 3.49 -10.57
N ILE A 100 2.72 2.85 -10.97
CA ILE A 100 2.95 2.66 -12.41
C ILE A 100 1.84 1.78 -13.01
N PRO A 101 1.47 1.96 -14.28
CA PRO A 101 0.37 1.22 -14.89
C PRO A 101 0.47 -0.30 -14.74
N GLU A 102 1.68 -0.84 -14.82
CA GLU A 102 2.01 -2.27 -14.77
C GLU A 102 1.71 -2.88 -13.39
N ASP A 103 1.84 -2.10 -12.32
CA ASP A 103 1.66 -2.58 -10.95
C ASP A 103 0.19 -2.61 -10.52
N ARG A 104 -0.71 -1.99 -11.29
CA ARG A 104 -2.11 -1.83 -10.88
C ARG A 104 -2.77 -3.17 -10.62
N THR A 105 -2.54 -4.16 -11.48
CA THR A 105 -3.10 -5.51 -11.36
C THR A 105 -2.44 -6.35 -10.25
N GLN A 106 -1.29 -5.89 -9.75
CA GLN A 106 -0.53 -6.50 -8.67
C GLN A 106 -0.67 -5.76 -7.33
N ALA A 107 -1.62 -4.83 -7.25
CA ALA A 107 -1.83 -4.03 -6.06
C ALA A 107 -3.22 -4.24 -5.46
N LEU A 108 -3.24 -4.50 -4.15
CA LEU A 108 -4.42 -4.52 -3.29
C LEU A 108 -4.39 -3.30 -2.37
N TYR A 109 -5.50 -2.56 -2.34
CA TYR A 109 -5.71 -1.44 -1.43
C TYR A 109 -6.87 -1.73 -0.48
N ILE A 110 -6.58 -1.76 0.82
CA ILE A 110 -7.53 -2.05 1.87
C ILE A 110 -7.82 -0.76 2.64
N ARG A 111 -9.09 -0.43 2.84
CA ARG A 111 -9.53 0.70 3.68
C ARG A 111 -10.63 0.30 4.67
N PHE A 112 -10.87 1.14 5.68
CA PHE A 112 -12.06 1.01 6.52
C PHE A 112 -13.33 1.16 5.66
N GLY A 113 -14.30 0.29 5.90
CA GLY A 113 -15.65 0.34 5.34
C GLY A 113 -16.60 1.21 6.17
N GLU A 114 -17.71 1.58 5.53
CA GLU A 114 -18.72 2.47 6.11
C GLU A 114 -19.70 1.67 6.98
N HIS A 115 -19.33 1.39 8.23
CA HIS A 115 -20.32 1.08 9.27
C HIS A 115 -20.29 2.20 10.31
N GLY A 116 -21.08 3.25 10.05
CA GLY A 116 -21.50 4.24 11.04
C GLY A 116 -20.44 5.21 11.60
N ARG A 117 -19.16 5.14 11.21
CA ARG A 117 -18.11 6.07 11.67
C ARG A 117 -17.25 6.64 10.56
N ARG A 118 -16.65 7.79 10.88
CA ARG A 118 -15.86 8.69 10.02
C ARG A 118 -14.82 7.90 9.21
N THR A 119 -14.92 7.99 7.89
CA THR A 119 -13.98 7.41 6.91
C THR A 119 -12.53 7.73 7.30
N ASP A 120 -11.66 6.73 7.25
CA ASP A 120 -10.23 6.86 7.57
C ASP A 120 -9.62 8.09 6.83
N PRO A 121 -9.26 9.17 7.54
CA PRO A 121 -8.81 10.41 6.91
C PRO A 121 -7.50 10.23 6.16
N VAL A 122 -6.67 9.26 6.56
CA VAL A 122 -5.39 8.96 5.91
C VAL A 122 -5.64 8.49 4.47
N THR A 123 -6.65 7.65 4.26
CA THR A 123 -7.04 7.13 2.93
C THR A 123 -7.59 8.18 1.98
N ARG A 124 -7.85 9.40 2.48
CA ARG A 124 -8.30 10.54 1.67
C ARG A 124 -7.15 11.42 1.19
N MET A 125 -5.96 11.26 1.76
CA MET A 125 -4.79 12.02 1.36
C MET A 125 -4.19 11.49 0.06
N GLY A 126 -3.50 12.37 -0.67
CA GLY A 126 -2.87 12.04 -1.94
C GLY A 126 -3.87 11.80 -3.07
N SER A 127 -3.39 11.23 -4.18
CA SER A 127 -4.22 10.98 -5.36
C SER A 127 -3.69 9.80 -6.18
N TRP A 128 -4.61 9.09 -6.82
CA TRP A 128 -4.30 8.16 -7.91
C TRP A 128 -4.46 8.81 -9.29
N GLY A 129 -4.84 10.08 -9.31
CA GLY A 129 -5.31 10.71 -10.53
C GLY A 129 -4.20 11.09 -11.49
N GLY A 130 -4.58 11.26 -12.75
CA GLY A 130 -3.70 11.77 -13.78
C GLY A 130 -4.48 12.22 -15.02
N TRP A 131 -3.83 13.03 -15.84
CA TRP A 131 -4.35 13.44 -17.13
C TRP A 131 -4.29 12.29 -18.12
N GLU A 132 -5.38 12.00 -18.81
CA GLU A 132 -5.42 11.03 -19.91
C GLU A 132 -6.07 11.65 -21.14
N LYS A 133 -5.72 11.12 -22.31
CA LYS A 133 -6.28 11.55 -23.59
C LYS A 133 -7.74 11.11 -23.67
N ALA A 134 -8.64 12.04 -24.00
CA ALA A 134 -10.06 11.77 -24.21
C ALA A 134 -10.52 12.45 -25.50
N GLY A 135 -10.67 11.67 -26.56
CA GLY A 135 -10.98 12.18 -27.89
C GLY A 135 -9.93 13.18 -28.38
N ARG A 136 -10.36 14.43 -28.62
CA ARG A 136 -9.50 15.55 -29.06
C ARG A 136 -8.86 16.35 -27.90
N GLY A 137 -9.15 16.01 -26.64
CA GLY A 137 -8.69 16.76 -25.47
C GLY A 137 -8.04 15.90 -24.39
N TRP A 138 -7.80 16.53 -23.23
CA TRP A 138 -7.32 15.89 -22.02
C TRP A 138 -8.41 15.92 -20.96
N ARG A 139 -8.57 14.83 -20.23
CA ARG A 139 -9.42 14.79 -19.04
C ARG A 139 -8.63 14.33 -17.83
N TRP A 140 -9.01 14.83 -16.67
CA TRP A 140 -8.50 14.30 -15.41
C TRP A 140 -9.25 13.02 -15.07
N ASN A 141 -8.51 11.91 -14.91
CA ASN A 141 -9.05 10.65 -14.41
C ASN A 141 -8.53 10.44 -12.99
N SER A 142 -9.41 10.47 -12.00
CA SER A 142 -9.07 10.31 -10.58
C SER A 142 -8.56 8.92 -10.20
N GLU A 143 -8.75 7.92 -11.06
CA GLU A 143 -8.36 6.52 -10.84
C GLU A 143 -7.29 6.01 -11.81
N LYS A 144 -6.69 6.91 -12.61
CA LYS A 144 -5.74 6.53 -13.68
C LYS A 144 -4.64 5.58 -13.20
N TYR A 145 -4.10 5.84 -12.01
CA TYR A 145 -3.01 5.10 -11.39
C TYR A 145 -3.44 4.33 -10.14
N ALA A 146 -4.74 4.05 -10.00
CA ALA A 146 -5.28 3.36 -8.83
C ALA A 146 -4.95 1.85 -8.88
N PRO A 147 -4.70 1.23 -7.72
CA PRO A 147 -4.71 -0.23 -7.58
C PRO A 147 -5.95 -0.84 -8.21
N ALA A 148 -5.82 -1.93 -8.97
CA ALA A 148 -6.97 -2.59 -9.60
C ALA A 148 -7.91 -3.22 -8.56
N TYR A 149 -7.36 -3.68 -7.44
CA TYR A 149 -8.10 -4.30 -6.36
C TYR A 149 -8.21 -3.33 -5.18
N ARG A 150 -9.45 -3.00 -4.81
CA ARG A 150 -9.74 -2.07 -3.73
C ARG A 150 -10.87 -2.62 -2.87
N VAL A 151 -10.58 -2.86 -1.60
CA VAL A 151 -11.51 -3.49 -0.65
C VAL A 151 -11.76 -2.54 0.52
N SER A 152 -13.03 -2.45 0.94
CA SER A 152 -13.40 -1.75 2.16
C SER A 152 -13.85 -2.79 3.18
N LEU A 153 -13.10 -2.94 4.28
CA LEU A 153 -13.39 -3.93 5.31
C LEU A 153 -14.26 -3.33 6.40
N SER A 154 -15.29 -4.07 6.81
CA SER A 154 -16.13 -3.71 7.95
C SER A 154 -15.37 -4.03 9.25
N LEU A 155 -14.68 -3.02 9.77
CA LEU A 155 -13.79 -3.08 10.93
C LEU A 155 -14.30 -2.16 12.04
N ILE A 156 -13.95 -2.47 13.29
CA ILE A 156 -14.31 -1.66 14.46
C ILE A 156 -13.17 -0.68 14.77
N GLY A 157 -13.47 0.57 15.15
CA GLY A 157 -12.44 1.56 15.51
C GLY A 157 -12.11 2.54 14.39
N GLY A 158 -10.83 2.87 14.24
CA GLY A 158 -10.34 3.84 13.23
C GLY A 158 -8.98 3.48 12.66
N HIS A 159 -8.32 4.45 12.00
CA HIS A 159 -7.10 4.23 11.20
C HIS A 159 -6.00 3.38 11.88
N ALA A 160 -5.83 3.47 13.19
CA ALA A 160 -4.81 2.72 13.93
C ALA A 160 -5.20 1.27 14.24
N ASP A 161 -6.43 0.85 13.94
CA ASP A 161 -7.03 -0.35 14.52
C ASP A 161 -7.11 -1.55 13.56
N TYR A 162 -6.53 -1.47 12.36
CA TYR A 162 -6.54 -2.56 11.36
C TYR A 162 -6.05 -3.91 11.90
N PHE A 163 -5.13 -3.89 12.87
CA PHE A 163 -4.48 -5.11 13.38
C PHE A 163 -4.84 -5.41 14.84
N ARG A 164 -5.95 -4.85 15.35
CA ARG A 164 -6.42 -5.15 16.70
C ARG A 164 -7.04 -6.55 16.76
N ARG A 165 -6.70 -7.29 17.82
CA ARG A 165 -7.10 -8.70 18.00
C ARG A 165 -8.16 -8.91 19.08
N ASN A 166 -8.19 -8.05 20.10
CA ASN A 166 -9.00 -8.26 21.31
C ASN A 166 -10.20 -7.30 21.32
N ASP A 167 -11.13 -7.52 22.26
CA ASP A 167 -12.23 -6.58 22.51
C ASP A 167 -11.74 -5.13 22.70
N PRO A 168 -12.50 -4.14 22.22
CA PRO A 168 -13.81 -4.24 21.53
C PRO A 168 -13.69 -4.45 20.01
N PHE A 169 -12.55 -4.93 19.48
CA PHE A 169 -12.27 -5.01 18.05
C PHE A 169 -12.59 -6.38 17.42
N VAL A 170 -13.47 -7.14 18.06
CA VAL A 170 -13.99 -8.43 17.60
C VAL A 170 -15.45 -8.22 17.22
N SER A 171 -15.85 -8.64 16.02
CA SER A 171 -17.26 -8.54 15.58
C SER A 171 -18.12 -9.66 16.15
N GLU A 172 -19.43 -9.54 15.94
CA GLU A 172 -20.44 -10.51 16.38
C GLU A 172 -20.20 -11.94 15.85
N ASP A 173 -19.54 -12.08 14.68
CA ASP A 173 -19.12 -13.36 14.10
C ASP A 173 -17.83 -13.93 14.71
N GLY A 174 -17.28 -13.30 15.76
CA GLY A 174 -16.07 -13.71 16.45
C GLY A 174 -14.76 -13.35 15.74
N LYS A 175 -14.80 -12.64 14.60
CA LYS A 175 -13.58 -12.25 13.87
C LYS A 175 -13.03 -10.91 14.35
N SER A 176 -11.73 -10.87 14.64
CA SER A 176 -11.05 -9.61 14.97
C SER A 176 -10.72 -8.78 13.72
N ASN A 177 -10.36 -7.51 13.91
CA ASN A 177 -9.87 -6.67 12.81
C ASN A 177 -8.61 -7.26 12.14
N LEU A 178 -7.72 -7.83 12.96
CA LEU A 178 -6.53 -8.54 12.47
C LEU A 178 -6.94 -9.67 11.54
N ASP A 179 -7.84 -10.57 12.00
CA ASP A 179 -8.28 -11.74 11.22
C ASP A 179 -8.87 -11.30 9.88
N LYS A 180 -9.79 -10.33 9.89
CA LYS A 180 -10.41 -9.80 8.67
C LYS A 180 -9.39 -9.22 7.70
N THR A 181 -8.40 -8.49 8.21
CA THR A 181 -7.35 -7.88 7.38
C THR A 181 -6.43 -8.95 6.79
N THR A 182 -5.98 -9.91 7.59
CA THR A 182 -5.08 -10.98 7.13
C THR A 182 -5.79 -11.97 6.21
N ASP A 183 -7.05 -12.31 6.47
CA ASP A 183 -7.88 -13.16 5.61
C ASP A 183 -8.03 -12.52 4.23
N CYS A 184 -8.35 -11.22 4.17
CA CYS A 184 -8.48 -10.48 2.91
C CYS A 184 -7.18 -10.51 2.09
N ILE A 185 -6.04 -10.29 2.74
CA ILE A 185 -4.72 -10.32 2.08
C ILE A 185 -4.39 -11.74 1.61
N GLY A 186 -4.60 -12.74 2.47
CA GLY A 186 -4.28 -14.14 2.18
C GLY A 186 -5.09 -14.68 1.02
N LEU A 187 -6.41 -14.46 1.02
CA LEU A 187 -7.29 -14.88 -0.07
C LEU A 187 -6.89 -14.24 -1.41
N TRP A 188 -6.62 -12.93 -1.41
CA TRP A 188 -6.20 -12.23 -2.61
C TRP A 188 -4.83 -12.73 -3.12
N LEU A 189 -3.85 -12.94 -2.24
CA LEU A 189 -2.55 -13.47 -2.63
C LEU A 189 -2.66 -14.89 -3.19
N LEU A 190 -3.46 -15.77 -2.57
CA LEU A 190 -3.67 -17.13 -3.05
C LEU A 190 -4.28 -17.14 -4.46
N GLU A 191 -5.30 -16.31 -4.69
CA GLU A 191 -5.89 -16.14 -6.02
C GLU A 191 -4.83 -15.69 -7.05
N LYS A 192 -4.01 -14.71 -6.68
CA LYS A 192 -2.99 -14.13 -7.56
C LYS A 192 -1.83 -15.06 -7.88
N ILE A 193 -1.39 -15.84 -6.89
CA ILE A 193 -0.27 -16.77 -7.06
C ILE A 193 -0.71 -17.96 -7.91
N ASN A 194 -1.94 -18.44 -7.75
CA ASN A 194 -2.46 -19.57 -8.53
C ASN A 194 -2.82 -19.20 -9.98
N ALA A 195 -2.91 -17.91 -10.29
CA ALA A 195 -3.19 -17.42 -11.64
C ALA A 195 -1.94 -17.25 -12.53
N VAL A 196 -0.74 -17.50 -11.99
CA VAL A 196 0.58 -17.37 -12.65
C VAL A 196 1.18 -18.74 -12.90
#